data_AF-A0A850SSV4-F1
#
_entry.id   AF-A0A850SSV4-F1
#
_cell.length_a   1.000
_cell.length_b   1.000
_cell.length_c   1.000
_cell.angle_alpha   90.00
_cell.angle_beta   90.00
_cell.angle_gamma   90.00
#
_symmetry.space_group_name_H-M   'P 1'
#
loop_
_entity.id
_entity.type
_entity.pdbx_description
1 polymer ?
#
loop_
_entity_poly.entity_id
_entity_poly.type
_entity_poly.pdbx_seq_one_letter_code
_entity_poly.pdbx_strand_id
1 'polypeptide(L)'
;MARCFVFPGQGSQSVGMGRGLAEAFPPAREVFEEVDDALGRRLSKLMWEGPAEDLNLTANTQPALMAHSIAMLRVLERECALDIADARFVAGHSLGEYSALCAARAITLSDTARLLRTRGEAMQEAVP
;
A
#
# COMPACT_ATOMS: atom_id res chain seq x y z
N MET A 1 -12.61 23.79 -6.05
CA MET A 1 -13.32 22.50 -6.12
C MET A 1 -12.74 21.60 -5.04
N ALA A 2 -13.56 20.92 -4.22
CA ALA A 2 -13.03 20.05 -3.16
C ALA A 2 -12.56 18.71 -3.76
N ARG A 3 -11.39 18.22 -3.33
CA ARG A 3 -10.83 16.91 -3.73
C ARG A 3 -11.04 15.88 -2.61
N CYS A 4 -11.25 14.63 -3.01
CA CYS A 4 -11.33 13.47 -2.13
C CYS A 4 -10.44 12.36 -2.68
N PHE A 5 -9.64 11.74 -1.82
CA PHE A 5 -8.86 10.55 -2.16
C PHE A 5 -9.48 9.32 -1.51
N VAL A 6 -9.73 8.30 -2.32
CA VAL A 6 -10.33 7.04 -1.88
C VAL A 6 -9.37 5.89 -2.17
N PHE A 7 -9.11 5.08 -1.14
CA PHE A 7 -8.16 3.99 -1.19
C PHE A 7 -8.89 2.64 -1.26
N PRO A 8 -8.54 1.77 -2.24
CA PRO A 8 -9.26 0.53 -2.45
C PRO A 8 -8.99 -0.50 -1.33
N GLY A 9 -9.92 -1.43 -1.18
CA GLY A 9 -9.76 -2.62 -0.35
C GLY A 9 -9.15 -3.80 -1.10
N GLN A 10 -9.17 -4.96 -0.45
CA GLN A 10 -8.72 -6.24 -1.01
C GLN A 10 -9.57 -6.67 -2.20
N GLY A 11 -8.95 -7.39 -3.14
CA GLY A 11 -9.57 -7.92 -4.37
C GLY A 11 -9.01 -7.31 -5.65
N SER A 12 -8.24 -6.22 -5.55
CA SER A 12 -7.62 -5.53 -6.70
C SER A 12 -6.15 -5.86 -6.90
N GLN A 13 -5.56 -6.69 -6.04
CA GLN A 13 -4.16 -7.11 -6.15
C GLN A 13 -3.93 -8.01 -7.36
N SER A 14 -2.78 -7.85 -8.02
CA SER A 14 -2.38 -8.67 -9.16
C SER A 14 -0.86 -8.77 -9.25
N VAL A 15 -0.36 -9.90 -9.76
CA VAL A 15 1.08 -10.06 -10.01
C VAL A 15 1.53 -9.05 -11.07
N GLY A 16 2.65 -8.40 -10.82
CA GLY A 16 3.19 -7.30 -11.62
C GLY A 16 2.78 -5.91 -11.11
N MET A 17 1.90 -5.81 -10.10
CA MET A 17 1.45 -4.52 -9.56
C MET A 17 2.62 -3.69 -9.02
N GLY A 18 2.64 -2.39 -9.31
CA GLY A 18 3.66 -1.46 -8.82
C GLY A 18 5.04 -1.56 -9.49
N ARG A 19 5.33 -2.61 -10.27
CA ARG A 19 6.65 -2.78 -10.91
C ARG A 19 7.00 -1.64 -11.85
N GLY A 20 6.14 -1.35 -12.82
CA GLY A 20 6.37 -0.26 -13.77
C GLY A 20 6.42 1.11 -13.09
N LEU A 21 5.72 1.27 -11.96
CA LEU A 21 5.77 2.50 -11.16
C LEU A 21 7.15 2.67 -10.49
N ALA A 22 7.67 1.61 -9.87
CA ALA A 22 8.99 1.61 -9.23
C ALA A 22 10.15 1.76 -10.24
N GLU A 23 10.00 1.16 -11.43
CA GLU A 23 10.98 1.30 -12.52
C GLU A 23 11.02 2.73 -13.09
N ALA A 24 9.86 3.40 -13.18
CA ALA A 24 9.75 4.73 -13.76
C ALA A 24 10.04 5.87 -12.77
N PHE A 25 9.68 5.71 -11.49
CA PHE A 25 9.69 6.81 -10.51
C PHE A 25 10.44 6.45 -9.22
N PRO A 26 11.55 7.15 -8.89
CA PRO A 26 12.26 6.95 -7.63
C PRO A 26 11.37 7.03 -6.36
N PRO A 27 10.41 7.97 -6.24
CA PRO A 27 9.54 8.05 -5.06
C PRO A 27 8.69 6.79 -4.82
N ALA A 28 8.31 6.07 -5.89
CA ALA A 28 7.61 4.80 -5.76
C ALA A 28 8.54 3.69 -5.30
N ARG A 29 9.77 3.63 -5.85
CA ARG A 29 10.77 2.65 -5.44
C ARG A 29 11.11 2.77 -3.97
N GLU A 30 11.32 3.99 -3.48
CA GLU A 30 11.60 4.28 -2.06
C GLU A 30 10.49 3.76 -1.12
N VAL A 31 9.22 3.88 -1.53
CA VAL A 31 8.08 3.33 -0.75
C VAL A 31 8.16 1.81 -0.66
N PHE A 32 8.45 1.12 -1.76
CA PHE A 32 8.57 -0.34 -1.74
C PHE A 32 9.77 -0.81 -0.92
N GLU A 33 10.89 -0.10 -0.99
CA GLU A 33 12.08 -0.37 -0.17
C GLU A 33 11.78 -0.19 1.33
N GLU A 34 11.14 0.92 1.73
CA GLU A 34 10.77 1.15 3.13
C GLU A 34 9.80 0.07 3.65
N VAL A 35 8.83 -0.35 2.84
CA VAL A 35 7.89 -1.41 3.21
C VAL A 35 8.61 -2.76 3.34
N ASP A 36 9.51 -3.09 2.43
CA ASP A 36 10.28 -4.34 2.49
C ASP A 36 11.16 -4.38 3.75
N ASP A 37 11.83 -3.27 4.08
CA ASP A 37 12.64 -3.12 5.28
C ASP A 37 11.78 -3.22 6.56
N ALA A 38 10.62 -2.56 6.58
CA ALA A 38 9.69 -2.61 7.71
C ALA A 38 9.18 -4.04 7.97
N LEU A 39 9.00 -4.84 6.92
CA LEU A 39 8.53 -6.22 7.04
C LEU A 39 9.67 -7.25 7.18
N GLY A 40 10.93 -6.84 6.99
CA GLY A 40 12.08 -7.74 6.97
C GLY A 40 12.01 -8.78 5.84
N ARG A 41 11.26 -8.51 4.77
CA ARG A 41 11.08 -9.40 3.63
C ARG A 41 10.76 -8.61 2.37
N ARG A 42 11.13 -9.16 1.22
CA ARG A 42 10.82 -8.56 -0.10
C ARG A 42 9.37 -8.79 -0.51
N LEU A 43 8.45 -7.99 0.03
CA LEU A 43 7.07 -7.97 -0.40
C LEU A 43 6.97 -7.44 -1.84
N SER A 44 7.78 -6.45 -2.20
CA SER A 44 7.89 -5.93 -3.56
C SER A 44 8.15 -7.04 -4.59
N LYS A 45 9.08 -7.95 -4.29
CA LYS A 45 9.38 -9.12 -5.13
C LYS A 45 8.15 -10.00 -5.33
N LEU A 46 7.41 -10.29 -4.25
CA LEU A 46 6.16 -11.05 -4.34
C LEU A 46 5.11 -10.32 -5.17
N MET A 47 4.99 -9.00 -5.03
CA MET A 47 4.07 -8.18 -5.84
C MET A 47 4.40 -8.25 -7.34
N TRP A 48 5.69 -8.26 -7.69
CA TRP A 48 6.14 -8.20 -9.09
C TRP A 48 6.20 -9.55 -9.78
N GLU A 49 6.64 -10.58 -9.05
CA GLU A 49 6.97 -11.90 -9.60
C GLU A 49 5.95 -12.97 -9.19
N GLY A 50 5.19 -12.73 -8.12
CA GLY A 50 4.26 -13.71 -7.57
C GLY A 50 4.97 -14.83 -6.77
N PRO A 51 4.31 -16.00 -6.63
CA PRO A 51 3.14 -16.42 -7.40
C PRO A 51 1.82 -15.79 -6.87
N ALA A 52 0.74 -15.88 -7.65
CA ALA A 52 -0.52 -15.19 -7.36
C ALA A 52 -1.20 -15.72 -6.10
N GLU A 53 -1.09 -17.02 -5.83
CA GLU A 53 -1.59 -17.68 -4.63
C GLU A 53 -1.00 -17.07 -3.35
N ASP A 54 0.32 -16.83 -3.33
CA ASP A 54 1.00 -16.21 -2.20
C ASP A 54 0.61 -14.74 -2.06
N LEU A 55 0.52 -14.01 -3.18
CA LEU A 55 0.08 -12.61 -3.15
C LEU A 55 -1.37 -12.49 -2.63
N ASN A 56 -2.22 -13.48 -2.90
CA ASN A 56 -3.63 -13.54 -2.50
C ASN A 56 -3.84 -13.96 -1.03
N LEU A 57 -2.80 -14.41 -0.33
CA LEU A 57 -2.86 -14.57 1.12
C LEU A 57 -3.09 -13.21 1.76
N THR A 58 -4.12 -13.09 2.59
CA THR A 58 -4.52 -11.83 3.24
C THR A 58 -3.35 -11.15 3.97
N ALA A 59 -2.45 -11.89 4.62
CA ALA A 59 -1.22 -11.38 5.24
C ALA A 59 -0.24 -10.67 4.27
N ASN A 60 -0.28 -11.00 2.98
CA ASN A 60 0.53 -10.36 1.94
C ASN A 60 -0.29 -9.31 1.18
N THR A 61 -1.55 -9.61 0.86
CA THR A 61 -2.43 -8.73 0.09
C THR A 61 -2.62 -7.37 0.75
N GLN A 62 -2.82 -7.35 2.07
CA GLN A 62 -3.09 -6.09 2.78
C GLN A 62 -1.93 -5.09 2.71
N PRO A 63 -0.70 -5.44 3.14
CA PRO A 63 0.42 -4.52 2.99
C PRO A 63 0.76 -4.23 1.53
N ALA A 64 0.54 -5.17 0.59
CA ALA A 64 0.84 -4.95 -0.84
C ALA A 64 -0.03 -3.85 -1.47
N LEU A 65 -1.35 -3.88 -1.20
CA LEU A 65 -2.28 -2.86 -1.71
C LEU A 65 -2.04 -1.49 -1.08
N MET A 66 -1.68 -1.46 0.20
CA MET A 66 -1.27 -0.23 0.87
C MET A 66 0.01 0.34 0.25
N ALA A 67 1.05 -0.47 0.10
CA ALA A 67 2.32 -0.05 -0.50
C ALA A 67 2.12 0.51 -1.91
N HIS A 68 1.34 -0.15 -2.75
CA HIS A 68 1.03 0.34 -4.09
C HIS A 68 0.28 1.67 -4.08
N SER A 69 -0.69 1.83 -3.18
CA SER A 69 -1.47 3.07 -3.07
C SER A 69 -0.60 4.25 -2.60
N ILE A 70 0.26 4.02 -1.61
CA ILE A 70 1.18 5.05 -1.11
C ILE A 70 2.26 5.35 -2.14
N ALA A 71 2.78 4.35 -2.87
CA ALA A 71 3.74 4.57 -3.93
C ALA A 71 3.16 5.48 -5.04
N MET A 72 1.91 5.23 -5.45
CA MET A 72 1.21 6.11 -6.40
C MET A 72 1.04 7.52 -5.83
N LEU A 73 0.63 7.64 -4.57
CA LEU A 73 0.49 8.96 -3.92
C LEU A 73 1.82 9.72 -3.89
N ARG A 74 2.94 9.08 -3.55
CA ARG A 74 4.26 9.72 -3.52
C ARG A 74 4.70 10.20 -4.89
N VAL A 75 4.38 9.45 -5.95
CA VAL A 75 4.60 9.89 -7.33
C VAL A 75 3.76 11.12 -7.65
N LEU A 76 2.47 11.13 -7.31
CA LEU A 76 1.61 12.29 -7.53
C LEU A 76 2.09 13.53 -6.75
N GLU A 77 2.53 13.35 -5.50
CA GLU A 77 3.09 14.43 -4.68
C GLU A 77 4.37 15.02 -5.29
N ARG A 78 5.25 14.17 -5.83
CA ARG A 78 6.54 14.60 -6.38
C ARG A 78 6.46 15.11 -7.81
N GLU A 79 5.77 14.40 -8.69
CA GLU A 79 5.77 14.66 -10.13
C GLU A 79 4.63 15.58 -10.58
N CYS A 80 3.54 15.63 -9.81
CA CYS A 80 2.33 16.37 -10.19
C CYS A 80 1.99 17.54 -9.25
N ALA A 81 2.87 17.84 -8.27
CA ALA A 81 2.67 18.89 -7.26
C ALA A 81 1.30 18.82 -6.57
N LEU A 82 0.82 17.60 -6.33
CA LEU A 82 -0.45 17.31 -5.65
C LEU A 82 -0.16 17.05 -4.18
N ASP A 83 -0.62 17.89 -3.25
CA ASP A 83 -0.50 17.61 -1.82
C ASP A 83 -1.77 16.93 -1.30
N ILE A 84 -1.62 15.81 -0.60
CA ILE A 84 -2.72 15.15 0.11
C ILE A 84 -3.33 16.06 1.19
N ALA A 85 -2.56 17.01 1.74
CA ALA A 85 -3.04 17.99 2.70
C ALA A 85 -4.08 18.97 2.10
N ASP A 86 -4.08 19.15 0.78
CA ASP A 86 -5.09 19.95 0.07
C ASP A 86 -6.42 19.20 -0.14
N ALA A 87 -6.45 17.90 0.15
CA ALA A 87 -7.66 17.11 0.08
C ALA A 87 -8.60 17.48 1.23
N ARG A 88 -9.90 17.65 0.92
CA ARG A 88 -10.91 17.89 1.98
C ARG A 88 -11.23 16.61 2.74
N PHE A 89 -11.12 15.47 2.06
CA PHE A 89 -11.46 14.17 2.60
C PHE A 89 -10.48 13.11 2.11
N VAL A 90 -10.17 12.17 2.99
CA VAL A 90 -9.40 10.96 2.70
C VAL A 90 -10.17 9.80 3.32
N ALA A 91 -10.43 8.75 2.56
CA ALA A 91 -11.20 7.60 3.03
C ALA A 91 -10.69 6.31 2.37
N GLY A 92 -11.00 5.15 2.96
CA GLY A 92 -10.67 3.89 2.32
C GLY A 92 -11.58 2.76 2.77
N HIS A 93 -11.66 1.73 1.94
CA HIS A 93 -12.55 0.60 2.16
C HIS A 93 -11.79 -0.57 2.83
N SER A 94 -12.21 -0.99 4.02
CA SER A 94 -11.56 -2.08 4.78
C SER A 94 -10.06 -1.80 5.01
N LEU A 95 -9.13 -2.61 4.49
CA LEU A 95 -7.69 -2.32 4.59
C LEU A 95 -7.34 -0.93 4.02
N GLY A 96 -8.10 -0.44 3.03
CA GLY A 96 -7.87 0.86 2.41
C GLY A 96 -7.99 2.01 3.41
N GLU A 97 -8.72 1.84 4.52
CA GLU A 97 -8.79 2.84 5.58
C GLU A 97 -7.41 3.08 6.22
N TYR A 98 -6.60 2.03 6.36
CA TYR A 98 -5.22 2.15 6.85
C TYR A 98 -4.31 2.86 5.82
N SER A 99 -4.52 2.59 4.53
CA SER A 99 -3.85 3.35 3.45
C SER A 99 -4.23 4.83 3.49
N ALA A 100 -5.50 5.14 3.75
CA ALA A 100 -5.99 6.51 3.90
C ALA A 100 -5.38 7.22 5.12
N LEU A 101 -5.30 6.54 6.27
CA LEU A 101 -4.64 7.05 7.47
C LEU A 101 -3.13 7.28 7.26
N CYS A 102 -2.46 6.37 6.57
CA CYS A 102 -1.05 6.54 6.20
C CYS A 102 -0.85 7.71 5.22
N ALA A 103 -1.71 7.83 4.21
CA ALA A 103 -1.70 8.94 3.26
C ALA A 103 -1.88 10.29 3.98
N ALA A 104 -2.79 10.35 4.96
CA ALA A 104 -3.01 11.51 5.82
C ALA A 104 -1.92 11.75 6.88
N ARG A 105 -0.84 10.94 6.88
CA ARG A 105 0.28 11.02 7.82
C ARG A 105 -0.10 10.80 9.30
N ALA A 106 -1.24 10.16 9.55
CA ALA A 106 -1.68 9.81 10.91
C ALA A 106 -0.92 8.61 11.47
N ILE A 107 -0.45 7.72 10.59
CA ILE A 107 0.38 6.56 10.90
C ILE A 107 1.54 6.55 9.89
N THR A 108 2.75 6.19 10.34
CA THR A 108 3.91 6.10 9.45
C THR A 108 3.74 4.97 8.43
N LEU A 109 4.46 5.03 7.30
CA LEU A 109 4.41 3.97 6.27
C LEU A 109 4.89 2.64 6.85
N SER A 110 6.05 2.65 7.51
CA SER A 110 6.61 1.50 8.22
C SER A 110 5.66 0.87 9.25
N ASP A 111 5.02 1.67 10.10
CA ASP A 111 4.06 1.15 11.10
C ASP A 111 2.80 0.61 10.43
N THR A 112 2.32 1.27 9.37
CA THR A 112 1.15 0.82 8.61
C THR A 112 1.42 -0.53 7.94
N ALA A 113 2.63 -0.73 7.40
CA ALA A 113 3.03 -2.01 6.82
C ALA A 113 2.99 -3.14 7.85
N ARG A 114 3.61 -2.93 9.03
CA ARG A 114 3.61 -3.90 10.13
C ARG A 114 2.20 -4.17 10.65
N LEU A 115 1.40 -3.12 10.83
CA LEU A 115 0.01 -3.24 11.29
C LEU A 115 -0.86 -4.04 10.33
N LEU A 116 -0.78 -3.77 9.03
CA LEU A 116 -1.54 -4.50 8.02
C LEU A 116 -1.06 -5.94 7.86
N ARG A 117 0.24 -6.19 8.07
CA ARG A 117 0.77 -7.55 8.14
C ARG A 117 0.13 -8.32 9.30
N THR A 118 0.19 -7.78 10.51
CA THR A 118 -0.41 -8.39 11.71
C THR A 118 -1.92 -8.57 11.55
N ARG A 119 -2.62 -7.56 11.01
CA ARG A 119 -4.07 -7.65 10.73
C ARG A 119 -4.38 -8.77 9.75
N GLY A 120 -3.59 -8.90 8.69
CA GLY A 120 -3.79 -9.95 7.69
C GLY A 120 -3.52 -11.36 8.22
N GLU A 121 -2.50 -11.53 9.07
CA GLU A 121 -2.21 -12.79 9.76
C GLU A 121 -3.34 -13.19 10.71
N ALA A 122 -3.75 -12.26 11.59
CA ALA A 122 -4.84 -12.50 12.54
C ALA A 122 -6.16 -12.87 11.84
N MET A 123 -6.45 -12.27 10.68
CA MET A 123 -7.64 -12.62 9.89
C MET A 123 -7.55 -14.02 9.27
N GLN A 124 -6.36 -14.48 8.88
CA GLN A 124 -6.20 -15.83 8.33
C GLN A 124 -6.32 -16.90 9.41
N GLU A 125 -5.76 -16.63 10.59
CA GLU A 125 -5.79 -17.56 11.73
C GLU A 125 -7.19 -17.67 12.37
N ALA A 126 -8.04 -16.65 12.21
CA ALA A 126 -9.38 -16.64 12.78
C ALA A 126 -10.40 -17.53 12.05
N VAL A 127 -10.05 -18.09 10.89
CA VAL A 127 -10.91 -18.99 10.12
C VAL A 127 -10.53 -20.45 10.41
N PRO A 128 -11.45 -21.30 10.90
CA PRO A 128 -11.19 -22.72 11.22
C PRO A 128 -10.74 -23.59 10.05
#